data_AF-A0A661QD60-F1
#
_entry.id   AF-A0A661QD60-F1
#
_cell.length_a   1.000
_cell.length_b   1.000
_cell.length_c   1.000
_cell.angle_alpha   90.00
_cell.angle_beta   90.00
_cell.angle_gamma   90.00
#
_symmetry.space_group_name_H-M   'P 1'
#
loop_
_entity.id
_entity.type
_entity.pdbx_description
1 polymer ?
#
loop_
_entity_poly.entity_id
_entity_poly.type
_entity_poly.pdbx_seq_one_letter_code
_entity_poly.pdbx_strand_id
1 'polypeptide(L)' 'MKATRLHLLRHGQVEGFENSRYNGQADIRLTELGRQQSATFAGRLQHLTLSGIYSSDLSRCRFAADQIA' A
#
# COMPACT_ATOMS: atom_id res chain seq x y z
N MET A 1 -20.90 -16.23 -15.68
CA MET A 1 -20.56 -14.98 -14.95
C MET A 1 -19.05 -14.81 -14.93
N LYS A 2 -18.52 -13.59 -15.08
CA LYS A 2 -17.06 -13.33 -14.98
C LYS A 2 -16.72 -13.00 -13.53
N ALA A 3 -15.74 -13.68 -12.95
CA ALA A 3 -15.28 -13.40 -11.60
C ALA A 3 -14.35 -12.17 -11.58
N THR A 4 -14.44 -11.38 -10.51
CA THR A 4 -13.50 -10.27 -10.24
C THR A 4 -12.42 -10.76 -9.29
N ARG A 5 -11.16 -10.63 -9.68
CA ARG A 5 -10.02 -10.90 -8.81
C ARG A 5 -9.60 -9.61 -8.10
N LEU A 6 -9.63 -9.61 -6.77
CA LEU A 6 -9.15 -8.50 -5.95
C LEU A 6 -7.76 -8.80 -5.41
N HIS A 7 -6.84 -7.85 -5.57
CA HIS A 7 -5.51 -7.89 -4.97
C HIS A 7 -5.51 -6.95 -3.77
N LEU A 8 -5.52 -7.51 -2.56
CA LEU A 8 -5.53 -6.72 -1.32
C LEU A 8 -4.08 -6.51 -0.85
N LEU A 9 -3.66 -5.26 -0.80
CA LEU A 9 -2.33 -4.87 -0.36
C LEU A 9 -2.41 -4.09 0.95
N ARG A 10 -1.56 -4.47 1.91
CA ARG A 10 -1.34 -3.67 3.12
C ARG A 10 -0.27 -2.62 2.81
N HIS A 11 -0.45 -1.41 3.34
CA HIS A 11 0.56 -0.35 3.27
C HIS A 11 1.91 -0.81 3.84
N GLY A 12 2.99 -0.15 3.42
CA GLY A 12 4.33 -0.41 3.95
C GLY A 12 4.47 -0.10 5.44
N GLN A 13 5.60 -0.48 6.03
CA GLN A 13 5.93 -0.18 7.42
C GLN A 13 5.87 1.34 7.70
N VAL A 14 5.31 1.71 8.84
CA VAL A 14 5.13 3.11 9.27
C VAL A 14 6.08 3.47 10.40
N GLU A 15 6.32 4.76 10.59
CA GLU A 15 7.06 5.27 11.75
C GLU A 15 6.40 4.79 13.05
N GLY A 16 7.22 4.40 14.04
CA GLY A 16 6.70 3.99 15.33
C GLY A 16 6.13 2.57 15.41
N PHE A 17 6.38 1.73 14.39
CA PHE A 17 5.93 0.34 14.29
C PHE A 17 6.42 -0.56 15.43
N GLU A 18 7.54 -0.20 16.06
CA GLU A 18 8.13 -0.93 17.19
C GLU A 18 7.29 -0.84 18.47
N ASN A 19 6.44 0.17 18.57
CA ASN A 19 5.53 0.34 19.70
C ASN A 19 4.18 -0.29 19.38
N SER A 20 3.64 -1.09 20.29
CA SER A 20 2.29 -1.66 20.21
C SER A 20 1.23 -0.56 20.31
N ARG A 21 0.96 0.11 19.19
CA ARG A 21 0.01 1.22 19.08
C ARG A 21 -1.01 0.98 17.96
N TYR A 22 -2.23 1.46 18.17
CA TYR A 22 -3.24 1.49 17.12
C TYR A 22 -3.18 2.84 16.39
N ASN A 23 -2.85 2.80 15.11
CA ASN A 23 -2.77 4.03 14.30
C ASN A 23 -4.15 4.48 13.79
N GLY A 24 -5.08 3.56 13.55
CA GLY A 24 -6.42 3.88 13.05
C GLY A 24 -6.39 4.80 11.81
N GLN A 25 -7.14 5.90 11.89
CA GLN A 25 -7.20 6.95 10.85
C GLN A 25 -6.14 8.05 11.01
N ALA A 26 -5.24 7.95 12.00
CA ALA A 26 -4.13 8.89 12.08
C ALA A 26 -3.19 8.68 10.89
N ASP A 27 -2.76 9.77 10.25
CA ASP A 27 -1.89 9.69 9.10
C ASP A 27 -0.42 9.59 9.52
N ILE A 28 0.03 8.35 9.73
CA ILE A 28 1.41 8.04 10.10
C ILE A 28 2.23 7.79 8.85
N ARG A 29 3.38 8.47 8.75
CA ARG A 29 4.31 8.37 7.63
C ARG A 29 4.92 6.98 7.51
N LEU A 30 5.27 6.61 6.28
CA LEU A 30 6.06 5.42 6.01
C LEU A 30 7.50 5.60 6.49
N THR A 31 8.11 4.52 6.99
CA THR A 31 9.57 4.44 7.11
C THR A 31 10.21 4.32 5.74
N GLU A 32 11.53 4.44 5.67
CA GLU A 32 12.27 4.19 4.43
C GLU A 32 12.08 2.75 3.93
N LEU A 33 12.12 1.78 4.86
CA LEU A 33 11.78 0.40 4.55
C LEU A 33 10.34 0.26 4.03
N GLY A 34 9.39 1.00 4.61
CA GLY A 34 8.00 1.02 4.14
C GLY A 34 7.88 1.51 2.69
N ARG A 35 8.64 2.53 2.30
CA ARG A 35 8.69 3.01 0.91
C ARG A 35 9.30 1.97 -0.03
N GLN A 36 10.39 1.32 0.38
CA GLN A 36 11.02 0.24 -0.40
C GLN A 36 10.09 -0.98 -0.57
N GLN A 37 9.32 -1.32 0.48
CA GLN A 37 8.29 -2.35 0.41
C GLN A 37 7.23 -1.98 -0.64
N SER A 38 6.74 -0.74 -0.65
CA SER A 38 5.78 -0.24 -1.66
C SER A 38 6.33 -0.36 -3.08
N ALA A 39 7.57 0.06 -3.33
CA ALA A 39 8.21 -0.08 -4.65
C ALA A 39 8.36 -1.56 -5.06
N THR A 40 8.68 -2.44 -4.11
CA THR A 40 8.77 -3.89 -4.38
C THR A 40 7.42 -4.48 -4.80
N PHE A 41 6.32 -4.05 -4.18
CA PHE A 41 4.98 -4.47 -4.58
C PHE A 41 4.62 -4.00 -5.98
N ALA A 42 4.93 -2.75 -6.33
CA ALA A 42 4.75 -2.23 -7.68
C ALA A 42 5.46 -3.09 -8.73
N GLY A 43 6.74 -3.42 -8.50
CA GLY A 43 7.50 -4.29 -9.40
C GLY A 43 6.90 -5.68 -9.57
N ARG A 44 6.21 -6.23 -8.56
CA ARG A 44 5.51 -7.53 -8.66
C ARG A 44 4.20 -7.43 -9.44
N LEU A 45 3.56 -6.27 -9.43
CA LEU A 45 2.26 -6.04 -10.08
C LEU A 45 2.41 -5.49 -11.51
N GLN A 46 3.61 -5.07 -11.93
CA GLN A 46 3.88 -4.46 -13.24
C GLN A 46 3.43 -5.30 -14.45
N HIS A 47 3.31 -6.63 -14.27
CA HIS A 47 2.91 -7.55 -15.34
C HIS A 47 1.40 -7.85 -15.36
N LEU A 48 0.63 -7.28 -14.43
CA LEU A 48 -0.81 -7.48 -14.34
C LEU A 48 -1.54 -6.32 -15.01
N THR A 49 -2.56 -6.65 -15.81
CA THR A 49 -3.54 -5.66 -16.26
C THR A 49 -4.54 -5.41 -15.14
N LEU A 50 -4.41 -4.27 -14.45
CA LEU A 50 -5.35 -3.85 -13.42
C LEU A 50 -6.45 -2.99 -14.05
N SER A 51 -7.71 -3.36 -13.85
CA SER A 51 -8.85 -2.55 -14.29
C SER A 51 -9.05 -1.28 -13.45
N GLY A 52 -8.40 -1.19 -12.29
CA GLY A 52 -8.48 -0.05 -11.38
C GLY A 52 -7.64 -0.27 -10.13
N ILE A 53 -7.21 0.85 -9.53
CA ILE A 53 -6.45 0.89 -8.29
C ILE A 53 -7.24 1.75 -7.30
N TYR A 54 -7.46 1.22 -6.11
CA TYR A 54 -8.20 1.88 -5.05
C TYR A 54 -7.35 1.90 -3.78
N SER A 55 -7.42 3.01 -3.06
CA SER A 55 -6.68 3.24 -1.82
C SER A 55 -7.55 4.00 -0.84
N SER A 56 -7.28 3.86 0.45
CA SER A 56 -7.68 4.87 1.42
C SER A 56 -6.94 6.20 1.15
N ASP A 57 -7.49 7.28 1.66
CA ASP A 57 -6.93 8.63 1.68
C ASP A 57 -5.63 8.78 2.50
N LEU A 58 -5.29 7.82 3.36
CA LEU A 58 -4.10 7.89 4.22
C LEU A 58 -2.81 7.82 3.40
N SER A 59 -1.85 8.70 3.69
CA SER A 59 -0.62 8.87 2.90
C SER A 59 0.15 7.56 2.72
N ARG A 60 0.19 6.72 3.75
CA ARG A 60 0.84 5.40 3.73
C ARG A 60 0.21 4.41 2.74
N CYS A 61 -1.10 4.50 2.51
CA CYS A 61 -1.81 3.69 1.51
C CYS A 61 -1.67 4.31 0.13
N ARG A 62 -1.87 5.63 0.04
CA ARG A 62 -1.78 6.40 -1.21
C ARG A 62 -0.41 6.26 -1.86
N PHE A 63 0.67 6.32 -1.08
CA PHE A 63 2.03 6.13 -1.59
C PHE A 63 2.17 4.79 -2.32
N ALA A 64 1.68 3.69 -1.76
CA ALA A 64 1.76 2.38 -2.42
C ALA A 64 0.94 2.32 -3.72
N ALA A 65 -0.25 2.94 -3.72
CA ALA A 65 -1.08 3.03 -4.92
C ALA A 65 -0.40 3.84 -6.03
N ASP A 66 0.23 4.97 -5.70
CA ASP A 66 0.96 5.82 -6.66
C ASP A 66 2.22 5.13 -7.21
N GLN A 67 2.78 4.14 -6.52
CA GLN A 67 3.87 3.32 -7.08
C GLN A 67 3.38 2.26 -8.08
N ILE A 68 2.12 1.81 -7.95
CA ILE A 68 1.54 0.75 -8.78
C ILE A 68 0.89 1.32 -10.05
N ALA A 69 0.36 2.55 -9.97
CA ALA A 69 -0.29 3.27 -11.06
C ALA A 69 0.71 3.69 -12.15
#